data_AF-A0A2I0QFN7-F1
#
_entry.id   AF-A0A2I0QFN7-F1
#
_cell.length_a   1.000
_cell.length_b   1.000
_cell.length_c   1.000
_cell.angle_alpha   90.00
_cell.angle_beta   90.00
_cell.angle_gamma   90.00
#
_symmetry.space_group_name_H-M   'P 1'
#
loop_
_entity.id
_entity.type
_entity.pdbx_description
1 polymer ?
#
loop_
_entity_poly.entity_id
_entity_poly.type
_entity_poly.pdbx_seq_one_letter_code
_entity_poly.pdbx_strand_id
1 'polypeptide(L)' 'MENKINAKSEWMGKHFKEIKEKYAGKYIAILNNKVISSGSTASEVLKELNDDELKKVEIIRIPSTNSVFY' A
#
# COMPACT_ATOMS: atom_id res chain seq x y z
N MET A 1 17.79 -16.51 12.40
CA MET A 1 17.45 -16.17 10.99
C MET A 1 16.32 -15.13 11.06
N GLU A 2 16.62 -13.87 11.40
CA GLU A 2 15.62 -12.98 12.04
C GLU A 2 15.43 -11.59 11.41
N ASN A 3 16.02 -11.28 10.25
CA ASN A 3 16.06 -9.88 9.78
C ASN A 3 15.17 -9.50 8.59
N LYS A 4 14.17 -10.32 8.21
CA LYS A 4 13.26 -9.96 7.09
C LYS A 4 12.01 -9.17 7.51
N ILE A 5 11.60 -9.24 8.78
CA ILE A 5 10.33 -8.61 9.23
C ILE A 5 10.52 -7.11 9.51
N ASN A 6 11.69 -6.69 10.00
CA ASN A 6 11.94 -5.29 10.35
C ASN A 6 11.97 -4.36 9.12
N ALA A 7 12.64 -4.78 8.04
CA ALA A 7 12.87 -3.90 6.88
C ALA A 7 11.56 -3.44 6.20
N LYS A 8 10.53 -4.28 6.19
CA LYS A 8 9.22 -3.96 5.60
C LYS A 8 8.44 -2.97 6.48
N SER A 9 8.40 -3.20 7.78
CA SER A 9 7.76 -2.28 8.74
C SER A 9 8.47 -0.93 8.80
N GLU A 10 9.81 -0.92 8.72
CA GLU A 10 10.59 0.31 8.70
C GLU A 10 10.39 1.12 7.41
N TRP A 11 10.41 0.47 6.24
CA TRP A 11 10.12 1.14 4.97
C TRP A 11 8.71 1.73 4.99
N MET A 12 7.73 0.92 5.43
CA MET A 12 6.35 1.36 5.52
C MET A 12 6.23 2.54 6.47
N GLY A 13 6.83 2.50 7.67
CA GLY A 13 6.80 3.61 8.63
C GLY A 13 7.45 4.90 8.12
N LYS A 14 8.59 4.80 7.41
CA LYS A 14 9.30 5.96 6.84
C LYS A 14 8.53 6.61 5.70
N HIS A 15 7.96 5.79 4.81
CA HIS A 15 7.22 6.28 3.65
C HIS A 15 5.72 6.44 3.91
N PHE A 16 5.20 6.02 5.07
CA PHE A 16 3.78 6.06 5.38
C PHE A 16 3.21 7.47 5.25
N LYS A 17 3.98 8.47 5.70
CA LYS A 17 3.54 9.87 5.66
C LYS A 17 3.37 10.35 4.21
N GLU A 18 4.36 10.11 3.36
CA GLU A 18 4.30 10.46 1.93
C GLU A 18 3.21 9.68 1.20
N ILE A 19 3.06 8.39 1.51
CA ILE A 19 2.04 7.52 0.95
C ILE A 19 0.65 8.01 1.37
N LYS A 20 0.48 8.39 2.64
CA LYS A 20 -0.77 8.93 3.14
C LYS A 20 -1.11 10.26 2.48
N GLU A 21 -0.15 11.14 2.25
CA GLU A 21 -0.38 12.41 1.56
C GLU A 21 -0.75 12.21 0.08
N LYS A 22 -0.07 11.29 -0.63
CA LYS A 22 -0.30 11.05 -2.07
C LYS A 22 -1.50 10.15 -2.37
N TYR A 23 -1.78 9.19 -1.50
CA TYR A 23 -2.75 8.12 -1.73
C TYR A 23 -3.84 8.07 -0.64
N ALA A 24 -4.04 9.14 0.15
CA ALA A 24 -5.13 9.24 1.11
C ALA A 24 -6.47 8.84 0.49
N GLY A 25 -7.17 7.91 1.13
CA GLY A 25 -8.48 7.42 0.69
C GLY A 25 -8.44 6.43 -0.47
N LYS A 26 -7.26 6.10 -1.01
CA LYS A 26 -7.06 5.16 -2.11
C LYS A 26 -6.55 3.80 -1.63
N TYR A 27 -6.70 2.80 -2.47
CA TYR A 27 -6.04 1.51 -2.35
C TYR A 27 -4.70 1.57 -3.05
N ILE A 28 -3.68 0.96 -2.45
CA ILE A 28 -2.37 0.82 -3.07
C ILE A 28 -1.93 -0.64 -3.03
N ALA A 29 -1.27 -1.06 -4.09
CA ALA A 29 -0.59 -2.34 -4.21
C ALA A 29 0.90 -2.17 -3.89
N ILE A 30 1.36 -2.92 -2.90
CA ILE A 30 2.75 -2.94 -2.48
C ILE A 30 3.35 -4.29 -2.82
N LEU A 31 4.46 -4.28 -3.56
CA LEU A 31 5.25 -5.46 -3.86
C LEU A 31 6.72 -5.12 -3.62
N ASN A 32 7.44 -5.97 -2.89
CA ASN A 32 8.86 -5.77 -2.57
C ASN A 32 9.19 -4.37 -2.01
N ASN A 33 8.39 -3.87 -1.05
CA ASN A 33 8.55 -2.55 -0.44
C ASN A 33 8.52 -1.40 -1.48
N LYS A 34 7.69 -1.53 -2.53
CA LYS A 34 7.42 -0.45 -3.48
C LYS A 34 5.94 -0.45 -3.83
N VAL A 35 5.39 0.75 -4.01
CA VAL A 35 4.04 0.91 -4.58
C VAL A 35 4.13 0.67 -6.07
N ILE A 36 3.40 -0.32 -6.57
CA ILE A 36 3.37 -0.69 -7.99
C ILE A 36 2.09 -0.24 -8.68
N SER A 37 0.98 -0.10 -7.94
CA SER A 37 -0.28 0.43 -8.45
C SER A 37 -1.08 1.14 -7.34
N SER A 38 -1.96 2.05 -7.74
CA SER A 38 -2.87 2.77 -6.84
C SER A 38 -4.19 3.08 -7.52
N GLY A 39 -5.31 2.94 -6.80
CA GLY A 39 -6.65 3.13 -7.34
C GLY A 39 -7.68 3.50 -6.29
N SER A 40 -8.87 3.94 -6.70
CA SER A 40 -9.94 4.30 -5.77
C SER A 40 -10.61 3.07 -5.16
N THR A 41 -10.50 1.93 -5.84
CA THR A 41 -11.04 0.63 -5.41
C THR A 41 -9.98 -0.46 -5.50
N ALA A 42 -10.11 -1.51 -4.69
CA ALA A 42 -9.23 -2.68 -4.77
C ALA A 42 -9.28 -3.34 -6.17
N SER A 43 -10.46 -3.36 -6.82
CA SER A 43 -10.63 -3.93 -8.15
C SER A 43 -9.86 -3.19 -9.24
N GLU A 44 -9.73 -1.87 -9.16
CA GLU A 44 -8.89 -1.10 -10.10
C GLU A 44 -7.43 -1.48 -9.96
N VAL A 45 -6.94 -1.56 -8.71
CA VAL A 45 -5.56 -1.94 -8.41
C VAL A 45 -5.28 -3.36 -8.91
N LEU A 46 -6.20 -4.30 -8.66
CA LEU A 46 -6.10 -5.70 -9.11
C LEU A 46 -6.06 -5.84 -10.64
N LYS A 47 -6.78 -4.98 -11.38
CA LYS A 47 -6.78 -5.02 -12.85
C LYS A 47 -5.45 -4.57 -13.46
N GLU A 48 -4.68 -3.76 -12.76
CA GLU A 48 -3.36 -3.32 -13.21
C GLU A 48 -2.25 -4.33 -12.89
N LEU A 49 -2.56 -5.38 -12.13
CA LEU A 49 -1.61 -6.38 -11.69
C LEU A 49 -1.67 -7.62 -12.57
N ASN A 50 -0.51 -8.19 -12.88
CA ASN A 50 -0.42 -9.49 -13.56
C ASN A 50 -0.64 -10.66 -12.59
N ASP A 51 -0.97 -11.85 -13.10
CA ASP A 51 -1.19 -13.07 -12.29
C ASP A 51 -0.04 -13.42 -11.32
N ASP A 52 1.21 -13.19 -11.74
CA ASP A 52 2.38 -13.41 -10.90
C ASP A 52 2.51 -12.37 -9.78
N GLU A 53 2.06 -11.14 -10.03
CA GLU A 53 2.07 -10.07 -9.03
C GLU A 53 0.93 -10.25 -8.04
N LEU A 54 -0.26 -10.64 -8.52
CA LEU A 54 -1.43 -10.94 -7.69
C LEU A 54 -1.15 -11.96 -6.57
N LYS A 55 -0.26 -12.92 -6.81
CA LYS A 55 0.13 -13.93 -5.81
C LYS A 55 1.05 -13.41 -4.70
N LYS A 56 1.69 -12.26 -4.91
CA LYS A 56 2.77 -11.74 -4.04
C LYS A 56 2.51 -10.33 -3.53
N VAL A 57 1.55 -9.63 -4.12
CA VAL A 57 1.21 -8.25 -3.82
C VAL A 57 0.37 -8.14 -2.55
N GLU A 58 0.63 -7.11 -1.76
CA GLU A 58 -0.24 -6.71 -0.66
C GLU A 58 -1.01 -5.47 -1.04
N ILE A 59 -2.33 -5.57 -0.98
CA ILE A 59 -3.22 -4.43 -1.19
C ILE A 59 -3.59 -3.90 0.17
N ILE A 60 -3.30 -2.62 0.38
CA ILE A 60 -3.69 -1.92 1.60
C ILE A 60 -4.54 -0.72 1.25
N ARG A 61 -5.52 -0.45 2.11
CA ARG A 61 -6.33 0.75 2.02
C ARG A 61 -5.69 1.84 2.86
N ILE A 62 -5.38 2.96 2.24
CA ILE A 62 -4.86 4.12 2.94
C ILE A 62 -6.05 4.91 3.49
N PRO A 63 -6.19 5.07 4.82
CA PRO A 63 -7.28 5.84 5.38
C PRO A 63 -7.22 7.29 4.88
N SER A 64 -8.37 7.82 4.48
CA SER A 64 -8.49 9.25 4.15
C SER A 64 -8.13 10.08 5.37
N THR A 65 -7.43 11.20 5.17
CA THR A 65 -7.10 12.18 6.21
C THR A 65 -8.32 12.83 6.86
N ASN A 66 -9.53 12.58 6.35
CA ASN A 66 -10.79 12.92 7.01
C ASN A 66 -11.04 12.02 8.23
N SER A 67 -10.22 12.17 9.26
CA SER A 67 -10.66 11.86 10.62
C SER A 67 -11.68 12.92 11.00
N VAL A 68 -12.96 12.66 10.73
CA VAL A 68 -14.04 13.39 11.39
C VAL A 68 -14.01 12.91 12.84
N PHE A 69 -13.32 13.66 13.71
CA PHE A 69 -13.57 13.58 15.13
C PHE A 69 -14.93 14.25 15.36
N TYR A 70 -15.97 13.44 15.62
CA TYR A 70 -17.24 13.92 16.16
C TYR A 70 -17.13 14.00 17.68
#